data_AF-A0A0F8PPT2-F1
#
_entry.id   AF-A0A0F8PPT2-F1
#
_cell.length_a   1.000
_cell.length_b   1.000
_cell.length_c   1.000
_cell.angle_alpha   90.00
_cell.angle_beta   90.00
_cell.angle_gamma   90.00
#
_symmetry.space_group_name_H-M   'P 1'
#
loop_
_entity.id
_entity.type
_entity.pdbx_description
1 polymer ?
#
loop_
_entity_poly.entity_id
_entity_poly.type
_entity_poly.pdbx_seq_one_letter_code
_entity_poly.pdbx_strand_id
1 'polypeptide(L)'
;MIGRRGCTNKKIKTKITSFVFLTVLVFSLCFIPGMAAETDSSELMAQVFAAAESNLGNIGPENTLIITDLGSPAESYVFLDNFYSEFNGRNLKYTDNLLVVQNARNAPLWFAFFDKASGKCAYIEVTYGDEEKISYQVTENINFNGLSKNKKSIEAWNQKVNSAVFKGHEFAILTISNAWATGNLDYELMQCLEIHNHFCPGVSSGFVLANWMEENYPLKEGVSYTVFSCPNWCKEDVFVKRWDATPGKGGIFVSALTDEEIEAIGNSPAGIFVVTDKNAGTMKAVALGFDFDVVNAKCGAKKDDPAWISKYLADLWLMDRGNWDEEGLVTEIAVIDIDKDTLGEMKRAGSNPYEVLGLLNSNGNVNPPVEDKELMDQVFSAAEAELGTLGPENTFIMTDIGSPAESDFFLRNS
;
A
#
# COMPACT_ATOMS: atom_id res chain seq x y z
N MET A 1 69.19 -49.40 -35.72
CA MET A 1 69.01 -48.03 -36.24
C MET A 1 67.90 -47.36 -35.44
N ILE A 2 68.23 -46.25 -34.75
CA ILE A 2 67.39 -45.08 -34.38
C ILE A 2 66.05 -45.39 -33.66
N GLY A 3 65.74 -44.92 -32.45
CA GLY A 3 66.38 -43.90 -31.61
C GLY A 3 65.73 -43.79 -30.23
N ARG A 4 66.48 -43.18 -29.30
CA ARG A 4 66.02 -42.71 -27.98
C ARG A 4 65.18 -41.44 -28.14
N ARG A 5 64.02 -41.36 -27.46
CA ARG A 5 63.47 -40.09 -26.96
C ARG A 5 62.92 -40.29 -25.55
N GLY A 6 63.39 -39.45 -24.64
CA GLY A 6 63.06 -39.46 -23.22
C GLY A 6 61.69 -38.85 -22.93
N CYS A 7 61.07 -39.33 -21.86
CA CYS A 7 59.86 -38.73 -21.30
C CYS A 7 60.26 -37.81 -20.14
N THR A 8 60.03 -36.52 -20.32
CA THR A 8 60.32 -35.45 -19.38
C THR A 8 59.28 -35.38 -18.26
N ASN A 9 59.77 -35.55 -17.04
CA ASN A 9 59.01 -35.50 -15.80
C ASN A 9 58.76 -34.05 -15.36
N LYS A 10 57.81 -33.34 -15.99
CA LYS A 10 57.57 -31.91 -15.71
C LYS A 10 56.11 -31.48 -15.48
N LYS A 11 55.14 -32.40 -15.40
CA LYS A 11 53.70 -32.05 -15.26
C LYS A 11 53.06 -32.32 -13.88
N ILE A 12 53.78 -32.86 -12.91
CA ILE A 12 53.18 -33.22 -11.60
C ILE A 12 53.40 -32.16 -10.51
N LYS A 13 54.47 -31.33 -10.59
CA LYS A 13 54.75 -30.32 -9.57
C LYS A 13 53.84 -29.07 -9.62
N THR A 14 53.30 -28.71 -10.78
CA THR A 14 52.51 -27.46 -10.95
C THR A 14 51.07 -27.57 -10.42
N LYS A 15 50.52 -28.79 -10.33
CA LYS A 15 49.16 -29.01 -9.83
C LYS A 15 49.07 -29.02 -8.30
N ILE A 16 50.13 -29.43 -7.61
CA ILE A 16 50.17 -29.43 -6.13
C ILE A 16 50.40 -28.00 -5.59
N THR A 17 51.22 -27.20 -6.25
CA THR A 17 51.43 -25.79 -5.85
C THR A 17 50.20 -24.92 -6.08
N SER A 18 49.42 -25.17 -7.15
CA SER A 18 48.19 -24.40 -7.40
C SER A 18 47.06 -24.76 -6.41
N PHE A 19 47.03 -25.98 -5.89
CA PHE A 19 46.01 -26.39 -4.91
C PHE A 19 46.30 -25.83 -3.51
N VAL A 20 47.57 -25.69 -3.14
CA VAL A 20 47.98 -25.09 -1.85
C VAL A 20 47.81 -23.56 -1.84
N PHE A 21 48.03 -22.87 -2.98
CA PHE A 21 47.76 -21.44 -3.06
C PHE A 21 46.27 -21.11 -3.09
N LEU A 22 45.41 -21.98 -3.65
CA LEU A 22 43.96 -21.77 -3.66
C LEU A 22 43.33 -21.99 -2.28
N THR A 23 43.82 -22.94 -1.47
CA THR A 23 43.35 -23.09 -0.09
C THR A 23 43.83 -21.98 0.84
N VAL A 24 45.03 -21.43 0.64
CA VAL A 24 45.49 -20.25 1.40
C VAL A 24 44.73 -18.98 1.01
N LEU A 25 44.32 -18.82 -0.26
CA LEU A 25 43.51 -17.69 -0.70
C LEU A 25 42.06 -17.78 -0.18
N VAL A 26 41.46 -18.98 -0.13
CA VAL A 26 40.12 -19.20 0.41
C VAL A 26 40.09 -19.04 1.94
N PHE A 27 41.15 -19.40 2.65
CA PHE A 27 41.25 -19.13 4.10
C PHE A 27 41.64 -17.69 4.43
N SER A 28 42.29 -16.95 3.52
CA SER A 28 42.66 -15.54 3.73
C SER A 28 41.56 -14.54 3.32
N LEU A 29 40.50 -15.00 2.65
CA LEU A 29 39.28 -14.21 2.37
C LEU A 29 38.19 -14.35 3.44
N CYS A 30 38.40 -15.19 4.46
CA CYS A 30 37.48 -15.35 5.60
C CYS A 30 37.85 -14.48 6.82
N PHE A 31 38.81 -13.57 6.68
CA PHE A 31 39.17 -12.61 7.73
C PHE A 31 39.14 -11.18 7.20
N ILE A 32 37.95 -10.70 6.84
CA ILE A 32 37.64 -9.30 7.12
C ILE A 32 37.12 -9.31 8.55
N PRO A 33 37.85 -8.77 9.55
CA PRO A 33 37.24 -8.40 10.82
C PRO A 33 36.37 -7.18 10.54
N GLY A 34 35.19 -7.41 9.95
CA GLY A 34 34.05 -6.56 10.17
C GLY A 34 33.55 -6.87 11.57
N MET A 35 34.31 -6.47 12.59
CA MET A 35 33.68 -6.13 13.86
C MET A 35 32.89 -4.84 13.59
N ALA A 36 31.73 -4.99 12.95
CA ALA A 36 30.58 -4.29 13.49
C ALA A 36 30.47 -4.82 14.92
N ALA A 37 30.51 -3.92 15.90
CA ALA A 37 30.08 -4.31 17.22
C ALA A 37 28.70 -4.97 17.03
N GLU A 38 28.58 -6.26 17.37
CA GLU A 38 27.31 -6.77 17.89
C GLU A 38 27.08 -5.95 19.16
N THR A 39 26.55 -4.73 18.96
CA THR A 39 25.72 -4.10 19.97
C THR A 39 24.60 -5.10 20.21
N ASP A 40 24.37 -5.39 21.49
CA ASP A 40 23.56 -6.51 21.91
C ASP A 40 22.10 -6.23 21.50
N SER A 41 21.74 -6.58 20.27
CA SER A 41 20.42 -6.36 19.68
C SER A 41 19.32 -7.04 20.49
N SER A 42 19.69 -7.95 21.40
CA SER A 42 18.81 -8.56 22.39
C SER A 42 18.32 -7.55 23.44
N GLU A 43 19.15 -6.57 23.79
CA GLU A 43 18.82 -5.58 24.80
C GLU A 43 17.79 -4.58 24.28
N LEU A 44 17.86 -4.16 23.01
CA LEU A 44 16.96 -3.13 22.49
C LEU A 44 15.49 -3.59 22.49
N MET A 45 15.20 -4.81 22.04
CA MET A 45 13.82 -5.31 22.06
C MET A 45 13.30 -5.52 23.48
N ALA A 46 14.13 -6.02 24.40
CA ALA A 46 13.78 -6.10 25.81
C ALA A 46 13.48 -4.70 26.40
N GLN A 47 14.27 -3.68 26.05
CA GLN A 47 14.02 -2.29 26.45
C GLN A 47 12.70 -1.73 25.88
N VAL A 48 12.37 -2.02 24.61
CA VAL A 48 11.10 -1.61 23.99
C VAL A 48 9.90 -2.19 24.74
N PHE A 49 9.90 -3.50 25.02
CA PHE A 49 8.82 -4.13 25.77
C PHE A 49 8.75 -3.62 27.22
N ALA A 50 9.89 -3.45 27.89
CA ALA A 50 9.94 -2.89 29.25
C ALA A 50 9.43 -1.44 29.30
N ALA A 51 9.74 -0.62 28.29
CA ALA A 51 9.23 0.75 28.19
C ALA A 51 7.71 0.78 27.98
N ALA A 52 7.16 -0.12 27.17
CA ALA A 52 5.71 -0.26 27.03
C ALA A 52 5.06 -0.68 28.37
N GLU A 53 5.62 -1.67 29.06
CA GLU A 53 5.10 -2.17 30.35
C GLU A 53 5.16 -1.12 31.47
N SER A 54 6.21 -0.29 31.49
CA SER A 54 6.32 0.83 32.43
C SER A 54 5.17 1.83 32.30
N ASN A 55 4.66 2.02 31.08
CA ASN A 55 3.60 2.99 30.78
C ASN A 55 2.18 2.39 30.82
N LEU A 56 2.04 1.11 30.46
CA LEU A 56 0.74 0.43 30.33
C LEU A 56 0.44 -0.53 31.49
N GLY A 57 1.45 -0.93 32.26
CA GLY A 57 1.38 -2.08 33.16
C GLY A 57 1.66 -3.39 32.41
N ASN A 58 1.26 -4.51 33.00
CA ASN A 58 1.50 -5.82 32.39
C ASN A 58 0.78 -5.93 31.04
N ILE A 59 1.55 -6.17 29.98
CA ILE A 59 1.01 -6.51 28.66
C ILE A 59 0.76 -8.01 28.56
N GLY A 60 -0.26 -8.40 27.81
CA GLY A 60 -0.67 -9.80 27.71
C GLY A 60 -1.76 -10.04 26.65
N PRO A 61 -2.06 -11.31 26.35
CA PRO A 61 -2.82 -11.68 25.17
C PRO A 61 -4.28 -11.21 25.17
N GLU A 62 -4.84 -10.86 26.32
CA GLU A 62 -6.26 -10.46 26.42
C GLU A 62 -6.50 -9.00 26.02
N ASN A 63 -5.54 -8.11 26.26
CA ASN A 63 -5.76 -6.66 26.14
C ASN A 63 -4.73 -5.95 25.27
N THR A 64 -3.66 -6.61 24.84
CA THR A 64 -2.57 -5.95 24.10
C THR A 64 -2.65 -6.19 22.60
N LEU A 65 -2.61 -5.11 21.82
CA LEU A 65 -2.27 -5.15 20.40
C LEU A 65 -0.92 -4.47 20.20
N ILE A 66 -0.05 -5.09 19.42
CA ILE A 66 1.21 -4.51 18.96
C ILE A 66 1.10 -4.23 17.48
N ILE A 67 1.33 -2.98 17.08
CA ILE A 67 1.47 -2.58 15.68
C ILE A 67 2.92 -2.13 15.49
N THR A 68 3.60 -2.62 14.46
CA THR A 68 5.00 -2.25 14.18
C THR A 68 5.29 -2.38 12.70
N ASP A 69 6.32 -1.69 12.20
CA ASP A 69 6.84 -1.89 10.86
C ASP A 69 8.09 -2.79 10.81
N LEU A 70 8.39 -3.51 11.89
CA LEU A 70 9.53 -4.40 12.00
C LEU A 70 9.68 -5.34 10.78
N GLY A 71 10.83 -5.25 10.10
CA GLY A 71 11.14 -5.99 8.89
C GLY A 71 11.02 -5.18 7.60
N SER A 72 10.31 -4.05 7.61
CA SER A 72 10.17 -3.16 6.45
C SER A 72 11.31 -2.11 6.36
N PRO A 73 11.63 -1.34 7.42
CA PRO A 73 12.82 -0.50 7.44
C PRO A 73 14.11 -1.29 7.19
N ALA A 74 15.06 -0.69 6.48
CA ALA A 74 16.32 -1.33 6.12
C ALA A 74 17.05 -1.85 7.37
N GLU A 75 17.55 -3.09 7.30
CA GLU A 75 18.28 -3.77 8.39
C GLU A 75 17.49 -4.01 9.69
N SER A 76 16.22 -3.60 9.79
CA SER A 76 15.40 -3.86 11.00
C SER A 76 15.16 -5.36 11.27
N TYR A 77 15.35 -6.20 10.25
CA TYR A 77 15.20 -7.66 10.36
C TYR A 77 16.13 -8.30 11.41
N VAL A 78 17.24 -7.63 11.79
CA VAL A 78 18.15 -8.12 12.84
C VAL A 78 17.48 -8.23 14.21
N PHE A 79 16.36 -7.54 14.42
CA PHE A 79 15.61 -7.58 15.68
C PHE A 79 14.47 -8.61 15.69
N LEU A 80 14.20 -9.32 14.59
CA LEU A 80 13.06 -10.24 14.49
C LEU A 80 13.09 -11.33 15.57
N ASP A 81 14.22 -12.02 15.73
CA ASP A 81 14.33 -13.13 16.69
C ASP A 81 14.14 -12.64 18.14
N ASN A 82 14.73 -11.49 18.47
CA ASN A 82 14.63 -10.90 19.82
C ASN A 82 13.22 -10.37 20.09
N PHE A 83 12.59 -9.71 19.12
CA PHE A 83 11.20 -9.27 19.20
C PHE A 83 10.28 -10.46 19.44
N TYR A 84 10.43 -11.54 18.66
CA TYR A 84 9.60 -12.74 18.82
C TYR A 84 9.88 -13.50 20.12
N SER A 85 11.10 -13.45 20.64
CA SER A 85 11.43 -13.98 21.97
C SER A 85 10.62 -13.23 23.05
N GLU A 86 10.65 -11.89 23.05
CA GLU A 86 9.89 -11.05 24.00
C GLU A 86 8.37 -11.21 23.85
N PHE A 87 7.90 -11.29 22.60
CA PHE A 87 6.49 -11.50 22.24
C PHE A 87 5.97 -12.84 22.77
N ASN A 88 6.70 -13.93 22.49
CA ASN A 88 6.32 -15.27 22.92
C ASN A 88 6.46 -15.46 24.44
N GLY A 89 7.45 -14.81 25.08
CA GLY A 89 7.61 -14.80 26.53
C GLY A 89 6.39 -14.25 27.29
N ARG A 90 5.55 -13.46 26.62
CA ARG A 90 4.31 -12.88 27.14
C ARG A 90 3.05 -13.63 26.70
N ASN A 91 3.20 -14.76 26.00
CA ASN A 91 2.11 -15.56 25.45
C ASN A 91 1.18 -14.79 24.51
N LEU A 92 1.71 -13.76 23.82
CA LEU A 92 0.97 -13.02 22.80
C LEU A 92 0.76 -13.91 21.56
N LYS A 93 -0.35 -13.70 20.85
CA LYS A 93 -0.76 -14.49 19.69
C LYS A 93 -0.60 -13.69 18.41
N TYR A 94 0.02 -14.30 17.40
CA TYR A 94 0.21 -13.66 16.09
C TYR A 94 -1.09 -13.18 15.44
N THR A 95 -2.17 -13.95 15.57
CA THR A 95 -3.45 -13.66 14.90
C THR A 95 -4.31 -12.63 15.63
N ASP A 96 -3.90 -12.20 16.82
CA ASP A 96 -4.76 -11.39 17.72
C ASP A 96 -3.99 -10.19 18.29
N ASN A 97 -2.70 -10.34 18.59
CA ASN A 97 -1.93 -9.34 19.32
C ASN A 97 -0.84 -8.67 18.46
N LEU A 98 -0.69 -9.01 17.18
CA LEU A 98 0.36 -8.46 16.32
C LEU A 98 -0.17 -8.07 14.95
N LEU A 99 0.15 -6.86 14.53
CA LEU A 99 0.07 -6.42 13.14
C LEU A 99 1.41 -5.83 12.71
N VAL A 100 2.05 -6.47 11.72
CA VAL A 100 3.28 -5.95 11.12
C VAL A 100 2.92 -5.22 9.82
N VAL A 101 2.99 -3.89 9.83
CA VAL A 101 2.62 -3.05 8.68
C VAL A 101 3.82 -2.73 7.80
N GLN A 102 3.58 -2.58 6.50
CA GLN A 102 4.58 -2.15 5.54
C GLN A 102 4.90 -0.67 5.71
N ASN A 103 6.19 -0.35 5.57
CA ASN A 103 6.68 1.01 5.57
C ASN A 103 7.84 1.17 4.58
N ALA A 104 8.22 2.41 4.29
CA ALA A 104 9.35 2.69 3.41
C ALA A 104 10.66 2.17 4.03
N ARG A 105 11.57 1.66 3.18
CA ARG A 105 12.87 1.13 3.67
C ARG A 105 13.71 2.16 4.42
N ASN A 106 13.49 3.45 4.19
CA ASN A 106 14.19 4.55 4.85
C ASN A 106 13.39 5.17 6.02
N ALA A 107 12.26 4.58 6.40
CA ALA A 107 11.52 5.02 7.58
C ALA A 107 12.22 4.58 8.87
N PRO A 108 12.01 5.29 10.00
CA PRO A 108 12.41 4.79 11.32
C PRO A 108 11.65 3.52 11.70
N LEU A 109 12.27 2.64 12.50
CA LEU A 109 11.59 1.50 13.11
C LEU A 109 10.77 1.96 14.31
N TRP A 110 9.50 1.57 14.36
CA TRP A 110 8.58 1.96 15.43
C TRP A 110 7.69 0.82 15.91
N PHE A 111 7.15 1.00 17.11
CA PHE A 111 6.26 0.08 17.81
C PHE A 111 5.15 0.87 18.50
N ALA A 112 3.91 0.40 18.38
CA ALA A 112 2.75 0.89 19.10
C ALA A 112 2.14 -0.25 19.90
N PHE A 113 2.20 -0.14 21.23
CA PHE A 113 1.57 -1.07 22.16
C PHE A 113 0.26 -0.46 22.65
N PHE A 114 -0.86 -1.04 22.26
CA PHE A 114 -2.17 -0.59 22.67
C PHE A 114 -2.76 -1.52 23.72
N ASP A 115 -3.23 -0.96 24.84
CA ASP A 115 -3.97 -1.65 25.89
C ASP A 115 -5.47 -1.33 25.80
N LYS A 116 -6.27 -2.34 25.41
CA LYS A 116 -7.72 -2.24 25.25
C LYS A 116 -8.44 -1.84 26.53
N ALA A 117 -7.97 -2.30 27.70
CA ALA A 117 -8.65 -2.08 28.97
C ALA A 117 -8.58 -0.61 29.41
N SER A 118 -7.42 0.02 29.31
CA SER A 118 -7.24 1.45 29.64
C SER A 118 -7.49 2.39 28.46
N GLY A 119 -7.44 1.87 27.23
CA GLY A 119 -7.48 2.65 25.99
C GLY A 119 -6.21 3.44 25.72
N LYS A 120 -5.10 3.12 26.41
CA LYS A 120 -3.80 3.79 26.22
C LYS A 120 -2.97 3.09 25.15
N CYS A 121 -2.19 3.87 24.42
CA CYS A 121 -1.19 3.40 23.47
C CYS A 121 0.17 3.99 23.81
N ALA A 122 1.18 3.13 24.01
CA ALA A 122 2.58 3.52 24.10
C ALA A 122 3.21 3.40 22.71
N TYR A 123 3.60 4.54 22.13
CA TYR A 123 4.34 4.62 20.88
C TYR A 123 5.83 4.79 21.17
N ILE A 124 6.66 4.00 20.50
CA ILE A 124 8.10 3.93 20.70
C ILE A 124 8.76 3.89 19.32
N GLU A 125 9.69 4.80 19.06
CA GLU A 125 10.57 4.77 17.89
C GLU A 125 12.00 4.47 18.36
N VAL A 126 12.75 3.73 17.55
CA VAL A 126 14.13 3.34 17.88
C VAL A 126 15.11 3.82 16.82
N THR A 127 16.33 4.10 17.26
CA THR A 127 17.51 4.23 16.38
C THR A 127 18.36 2.98 16.53
N TYR A 128 18.93 2.51 15.43
CA TYR A 128 19.77 1.31 15.38
C TYR A 128 20.87 1.46 14.32
N GLY A 129 21.84 0.54 14.33
CA GLY A 129 23.04 0.59 13.48
C GLY A 129 24.26 1.02 14.30
N ASP A 130 24.70 2.28 14.12
CA ASP A 130 25.84 2.81 14.87
C ASP A 130 25.55 2.95 16.38
N GLU A 131 24.30 3.20 16.74
CA GLU A 131 23.80 3.31 18.11
C GLU A 131 22.41 2.68 18.20
N GLU A 132 22.21 1.81 19.18
CA GLU A 132 20.92 1.17 19.46
C GLU A 132 20.27 1.79 20.69
N LYS A 133 19.12 2.46 20.52
CA LYS A 133 18.37 3.07 21.62
C LYS A 133 16.93 3.39 21.24
N ILE A 134 16.10 3.57 22.26
CA ILE A 134 14.82 4.28 22.11
C ILE A 134 15.10 5.75 21.81
N SER A 135 14.68 6.22 20.64
CA SER A 135 14.90 7.60 20.15
C SER A 135 13.73 8.52 20.50
N TYR A 136 12.52 7.96 20.59
CA TYR A 136 11.32 8.69 20.96
C TYR A 136 10.32 7.74 21.64
N GLN A 137 9.63 8.25 22.65
CA GLN A 137 8.52 7.53 23.28
C GLN A 137 7.45 8.49 23.77
N VAL A 138 6.19 8.07 23.67
CA VAL A 138 5.05 8.80 24.23
C VAL A 138 3.93 7.81 24.55
N THR A 139 3.10 8.13 25.53
CA THR A 139 1.90 7.35 25.83
C THR A 139 0.69 8.25 25.80
N GLU A 140 -0.32 7.83 25.03
CA GLU A 140 -1.55 8.60 24.86
C GLU A 140 -2.79 7.74 25.07
N ASN A 141 -3.86 8.35 25.57
CA ASN A 141 -5.16 7.68 25.57
C ASN A 141 -5.82 7.90 24.21
N ILE A 142 -6.04 6.80 23.49
CA ILE A 142 -6.61 6.80 22.14
C ILE A 142 -8.00 6.15 22.08
N ASN A 143 -8.64 5.94 23.23
CA ASN A 143 -10.00 5.38 23.28
C ASN A 143 -10.97 6.27 22.49
N PHE A 144 -11.48 5.76 21.38
CA PHE A 144 -12.30 6.53 20.45
C PHE A 144 -13.50 7.16 21.14
N ASN A 145 -14.23 6.41 21.97
CA ASN A 145 -15.40 6.91 22.70
C ASN A 145 -15.07 8.07 23.65
N GLY A 146 -13.86 8.07 24.21
CA GLY A 146 -13.35 9.18 25.03
C GLY A 146 -12.98 10.39 24.19
N LEU A 147 -12.27 10.18 23.08
CA LEU A 147 -11.78 11.24 22.20
C LEU A 147 -12.93 11.95 21.45
N SER A 148 -13.91 11.19 20.94
CA SER A 148 -15.03 11.71 20.15
C SER A 148 -16.20 12.24 20.98
N LYS A 149 -16.14 12.17 22.31
CA LYS A 149 -17.26 12.45 23.22
C LYS A 149 -17.85 13.86 23.07
N ASN A 150 -17.01 14.88 22.95
CA ASN A 150 -17.44 16.29 22.89
C ASN A 150 -16.38 17.18 22.25
N LYS A 151 -16.76 18.42 21.89
CA LYS A 151 -15.88 19.38 21.22
C LYS A 151 -14.53 19.61 21.93
N LYS A 152 -14.49 19.56 23.26
CA LYS A 152 -13.24 19.75 24.02
C LYS A 152 -12.29 18.57 23.87
N SER A 153 -12.79 17.33 23.93
CA SER A 153 -11.95 16.13 23.73
C SER A 153 -11.49 16.01 22.28
N ILE A 154 -12.37 16.35 21.33
CA ILE A 154 -12.06 16.38 19.90
C ILE A 154 -10.93 17.38 19.60
N GLU A 155 -11.06 18.61 20.09
CA GLU A 155 -10.04 19.65 19.91
C GLU A 155 -8.70 19.26 20.54
N ALA A 156 -8.72 18.67 21.74
CA ALA A 156 -7.51 18.21 22.40
C ALA A 156 -6.79 17.10 21.61
N TRP A 157 -7.53 16.20 20.96
CA TRP A 157 -6.92 15.19 20.09
C TRP A 157 -6.45 15.78 18.77
N ASN A 158 -7.21 16.68 18.14
CA ASN A 158 -6.79 17.38 16.92
C ASN A 158 -5.44 18.09 17.11
N GLN A 159 -5.21 18.71 18.27
CA GLN A 159 -3.92 19.33 18.58
C GLN A 159 -2.77 18.31 18.56
N LYS A 160 -3.01 17.09 19.04
CA LYS A 160 -2.01 16.00 19.04
C LYS A 160 -1.77 15.43 17.66
N VAL A 161 -2.82 15.32 16.85
CA VAL A 161 -2.71 14.96 15.43
C VAL A 161 -1.88 16.01 14.70
N ASN A 162 -2.18 17.30 14.89
CA ASN A 162 -1.46 18.40 14.25
C ASN A 162 0.00 18.51 14.72
N SER A 163 0.31 18.11 15.95
CA SER A 163 1.68 18.08 16.47
C SER A 163 2.43 16.79 16.14
N ALA A 164 1.82 15.87 15.39
CA ALA A 164 2.36 14.56 15.07
C ALA A 164 2.87 13.80 16.31
N VAL A 165 2.02 13.63 17.33
CA VAL A 165 2.40 12.97 18.59
C VAL A 165 2.93 11.54 18.38
N PHE A 166 2.45 10.84 17.36
CA PHE A 166 2.96 9.53 16.93
C PHE A 166 3.73 9.63 15.62
N LYS A 167 4.39 10.76 15.37
CA LYS A 167 5.30 10.97 14.24
C LYS A 167 4.66 10.76 12.86
N GLY A 168 3.35 10.98 12.74
CA GLY A 168 2.59 10.80 11.50
C GLY A 168 1.79 9.49 11.43
N HIS A 169 1.87 8.64 12.46
CA HIS A 169 1.12 7.38 12.56
C HIS A 169 -0.20 7.51 13.32
N GLU A 170 -0.69 8.73 13.58
CA GLU A 170 -1.85 8.97 14.46
C GLU A 170 -3.12 8.31 13.92
N PHE A 171 -3.36 8.45 12.62
CA PHE A 171 -4.54 7.86 11.99
C PHE A 171 -4.47 6.33 11.98
N ALA A 172 -3.32 5.76 11.60
CA ALA A 172 -3.09 4.32 11.55
C ALA A 172 -3.30 3.68 12.93
N ILE A 173 -2.59 4.18 13.95
CA ILE A 173 -2.66 3.65 15.31
C ILE A 173 -4.07 3.81 15.89
N LEU A 174 -4.69 5.00 15.75
CA LEU A 174 -6.03 5.23 16.29
C LEU A 174 -7.06 4.27 15.66
N THR A 175 -7.10 4.18 14.34
CA THR A 175 -8.15 3.42 13.64
C THR A 175 -7.98 1.92 13.82
N ILE A 176 -6.76 1.39 13.66
CA ILE A 176 -6.48 -0.04 13.81
C ILE A 176 -6.72 -0.48 15.26
N SER A 177 -6.15 0.23 16.24
CA SER A 177 -6.27 -0.15 17.65
C SER A 177 -7.72 -0.14 18.13
N ASN A 178 -8.50 0.88 17.77
CA ASN A 178 -9.90 0.93 18.19
C ASN A 178 -10.77 -0.08 17.41
N ALA A 179 -10.50 -0.34 16.13
CA ALA A 179 -11.20 -1.39 15.37
C ALA A 179 -10.93 -2.78 15.99
N TRP A 180 -9.67 -3.11 16.27
CA TRP A 180 -9.31 -4.33 16.98
C TRP A 180 -9.96 -4.41 18.37
N ALA A 181 -10.02 -3.29 19.09
CA ALA A 181 -10.67 -3.24 20.40
C ALA A 181 -12.16 -3.62 20.37
N THR A 182 -12.85 -3.51 19.23
CA THR A 182 -14.24 -3.97 19.11
C THR A 182 -14.38 -5.48 19.28
N GLY A 183 -13.32 -6.24 18.96
CA GLY A 183 -13.37 -7.71 18.85
C GLY A 183 -13.99 -8.22 17.55
N ASN A 184 -14.38 -7.31 16.64
CA ASN A 184 -15.08 -7.62 15.39
C ASN A 184 -14.24 -7.28 14.14
N LEU A 185 -12.98 -6.87 14.29
CA LEU A 185 -12.09 -6.67 13.15
C LEU A 185 -11.74 -8.03 12.55
N ASP A 186 -12.25 -8.29 11.34
CA ASP A 186 -11.99 -9.53 10.62
C ASP A 186 -10.48 -9.73 10.41
N TYR A 187 -10.01 -10.97 10.61
CA TYR A 187 -8.58 -11.27 10.51
C TYR A 187 -8.04 -11.09 9.09
N GLU A 188 -8.80 -11.42 8.05
CA GLU A 188 -8.39 -11.19 6.66
C GLU A 188 -8.38 -9.70 6.34
N LEU A 189 -9.32 -8.92 6.89
CA LEU A 189 -9.27 -7.46 6.80
C LEU A 189 -8.01 -6.92 7.49
N MET A 190 -7.70 -7.38 8.70
CA MET A 190 -6.49 -7.02 9.44
C MET A 190 -5.22 -7.34 8.63
N GLN A 191 -5.18 -8.47 7.94
CA GLN A 191 -4.09 -8.83 7.03
C GLN A 191 -3.95 -7.88 5.83
N CYS A 192 -5.05 -7.31 5.31
CA CYS A 192 -4.99 -6.29 4.26
C CYS A 192 -4.29 -5.01 4.76
N LEU A 193 -4.43 -4.70 6.05
CA LEU A 193 -3.77 -3.53 6.69
C LEU A 193 -2.26 -3.71 6.81
N GLU A 194 -1.73 -4.94 6.73
CA GLU A 194 -0.28 -5.17 6.66
C GLU A 194 0.32 -4.47 5.44
N ILE A 195 -0.37 -4.46 4.30
CA ILE A 195 0.12 -3.78 3.08
C ILE A 195 -0.30 -2.31 3.11
N HIS A 196 -1.56 -2.02 3.42
CA HIS A 196 -2.09 -0.66 3.33
C HIS A 196 -1.59 0.28 4.44
N ASN A 197 -1.08 -0.27 5.54
CA ASN A 197 -0.49 0.39 6.72
C ASN A 197 -1.39 1.26 7.60
N HIS A 198 -2.67 1.41 7.26
CA HIS A 198 -3.66 2.08 8.08
C HIS A 198 -5.06 1.54 7.77
N PHE A 199 -6.05 1.82 8.63
CA PHE A 199 -7.42 1.44 8.38
C PHE A 199 -8.23 2.65 7.92
N CYS A 200 -8.82 2.57 6.73
CA CYS A 200 -9.60 3.65 6.15
C CYS A 200 -10.80 3.14 5.32
N PRO A 201 -11.81 4.01 5.05
CA PRO A 201 -13.00 3.64 4.26
C PRO A 201 -12.69 3.10 2.87
N GLY A 202 -11.55 3.49 2.29
CA GLY A 202 -11.11 2.96 1.01
C GLY A 202 -10.70 1.48 1.09
N VAL A 203 -10.09 1.03 2.19
CA VAL A 203 -9.75 -0.39 2.39
C VAL A 203 -10.99 -1.18 2.77
N SER A 204 -11.80 -0.69 3.72
CA SER A 204 -13.01 -1.39 4.14
C SER A 204 -14.00 -1.53 2.98
N SER A 205 -14.16 -0.53 2.11
CA SER A 205 -14.94 -0.67 0.87
C SER A 205 -14.39 -1.74 -0.08
N GLY A 206 -13.07 -1.86 -0.22
CA GLY A 206 -12.45 -2.95 -0.97
C GLY A 206 -12.78 -4.33 -0.40
N PHE A 207 -12.84 -4.44 0.93
CA PHE A 207 -13.24 -5.67 1.61
C PHE A 207 -14.72 -6.00 1.38
N VAL A 208 -15.61 -5.00 1.42
CA VAL A 208 -17.03 -5.18 1.05
C VAL A 208 -17.17 -5.65 -0.39
N LEU A 209 -16.50 -5.00 -1.35
CA LEU A 209 -16.51 -5.38 -2.76
C LEU A 209 -15.98 -6.80 -2.98
N ALA A 210 -14.91 -7.18 -2.28
CA ALA A 210 -14.34 -8.52 -2.39
C ALA A 210 -15.32 -9.60 -1.91
N ASN A 211 -15.99 -9.36 -0.78
CA ASN A 211 -17.02 -10.28 -0.29
C ASN A 211 -18.21 -10.36 -1.24
N TRP A 212 -18.69 -9.23 -1.76
CA TRP A 212 -19.77 -9.22 -2.74
C TRP A 212 -19.41 -10.07 -3.97
N MET A 213 -18.18 -9.93 -4.49
CA MET A 213 -17.70 -10.73 -5.61
C MET A 213 -17.65 -12.22 -5.27
N GLU A 214 -17.13 -12.62 -4.10
CA GLU A 214 -17.06 -14.02 -3.69
C GLU A 214 -18.43 -14.65 -3.41
N GLU A 215 -19.42 -13.87 -2.98
CA GLU A 215 -20.79 -14.34 -2.77
C GLU A 215 -21.52 -14.56 -4.10
N ASN A 216 -21.33 -13.67 -5.07
CA ASN A 216 -22.04 -13.70 -6.37
C ASN A 216 -21.30 -14.53 -7.43
N TYR A 217 -19.97 -14.58 -7.39
CA TYR A 217 -19.11 -15.27 -8.35
C TYR A 217 -18.05 -16.19 -7.70
N PRO A 218 -18.43 -17.14 -6.82
CA PRO A 218 -17.49 -17.80 -5.89
C PRO A 218 -16.22 -18.38 -6.53
N LEU A 219 -15.06 -18.09 -5.91
CA LEU A 219 -13.77 -18.66 -6.27
C LEU A 219 -13.72 -20.16 -5.95
N LYS A 220 -14.06 -20.98 -6.95
CA LYS A 220 -13.91 -22.44 -6.93
C LYS A 220 -12.69 -22.87 -7.73
N GLU A 221 -12.31 -24.14 -7.65
CA GLU A 221 -11.26 -24.70 -8.49
C GLU A 221 -11.53 -24.40 -9.98
N GLY A 222 -10.57 -23.78 -10.66
CA GLY A 222 -10.69 -23.37 -12.07
C GLY A 222 -11.31 -21.99 -12.30
N VAL A 223 -11.78 -21.30 -11.25
CA VAL A 223 -12.29 -19.92 -11.31
C VAL A 223 -11.22 -18.94 -10.79
N SER A 224 -11.04 -17.82 -11.48
CA SER A 224 -10.11 -16.76 -11.07
C SER A 224 -10.63 -15.38 -11.41
N TYR A 225 -10.20 -14.37 -10.66
CA TYR A 225 -10.48 -12.97 -10.96
C TYR A 225 -9.27 -12.28 -11.61
N THR A 226 -9.55 -11.37 -12.55
CA THR A 226 -8.62 -10.32 -12.97
C THR A 226 -9.29 -8.98 -12.69
N VAL A 227 -8.62 -8.09 -11.98
CA VAL A 227 -9.18 -6.82 -11.52
C VAL A 227 -8.73 -5.68 -12.42
N PHE A 228 -9.66 -4.84 -12.83
CA PHE A 228 -9.41 -3.54 -13.45
C PHE A 228 -9.89 -2.49 -12.47
N SER A 229 -8.96 -2.01 -11.64
CA SER A 229 -9.26 -1.01 -10.63
C SER A 229 -9.21 0.38 -11.25
N CYS A 230 -10.37 0.78 -11.76
CA CYS A 230 -10.59 2.01 -12.48
C CYS A 230 -11.97 2.52 -12.01
N PRO A 231 -12.05 3.55 -11.15
CA PRO A 231 -10.95 4.38 -10.64
C PRO A 231 -10.08 3.65 -9.62
N ASN A 232 -8.90 4.22 -9.30
CA ASN A 232 -7.97 3.69 -8.30
C ASN A 232 -8.17 4.34 -6.92
N TRP A 233 -8.16 3.55 -5.85
CA TRP A 233 -8.07 4.00 -4.45
C TRP A 233 -7.71 2.81 -3.53
N CYS A 234 -7.53 3.03 -2.23
CA CYS A 234 -7.11 2.04 -1.23
C CYS A 234 -7.66 0.59 -1.31
N LYS A 235 -8.81 0.34 -1.97
CA LYS A 235 -9.38 -1.00 -2.19
C LYS A 235 -8.44 -1.96 -2.91
N GLU A 236 -7.53 -1.47 -3.77
CA GLU A 236 -6.63 -2.34 -4.55
C GLU A 236 -5.77 -3.24 -3.66
N ASP A 237 -5.33 -2.74 -2.51
CA ASP A 237 -4.49 -3.50 -1.59
C ASP A 237 -5.24 -4.71 -1.01
N VAL A 238 -6.58 -4.63 -0.90
CA VAL A 238 -7.42 -5.77 -0.51
C VAL A 238 -7.36 -6.85 -1.58
N PHE A 239 -7.51 -6.49 -2.85
CA PHE A 239 -7.49 -7.49 -3.93
C PHE A 239 -6.12 -8.11 -4.10
N VAL A 240 -5.06 -7.32 -3.94
CA VAL A 240 -3.67 -7.80 -3.93
C VAL A 240 -3.45 -8.81 -2.80
N LYS A 241 -3.91 -8.51 -1.58
CA LYS A 241 -3.72 -9.39 -0.41
C LYS A 241 -4.63 -10.62 -0.43
N ARG A 242 -5.94 -10.42 -0.62
CA ARG A 242 -6.97 -11.45 -0.49
C ARG A 242 -7.01 -12.41 -1.68
N TRP A 243 -6.79 -11.92 -2.89
CA TRP A 243 -6.91 -12.72 -4.12
C TRP A 243 -5.58 -13.03 -4.81
N ASP A 244 -4.46 -12.61 -4.22
CA ASP A 244 -3.13 -12.71 -4.86
C ASP A 244 -3.11 -12.00 -6.23
N ALA A 245 -3.95 -10.98 -6.41
CA ALA A 245 -4.15 -10.24 -7.65
C ALA A 245 -3.06 -9.19 -7.85
N THR A 246 -1.78 -9.59 -7.80
CA THR A 246 -0.65 -8.67 -7.91
C THR A 246 -0.45 -8.16 -9.35
N PRO A 247 0.08 -6.93 -9.56
CA PRO A 247 0.42 -6.44 -10.90
C PRO A 247 1.41 -7.36 -11.63
N GLY A 248 2.42 -7.89 -10.91
CA GLY A 248 3.43 -8.79 -11.48
C GLY A 248 2.89 -10.14 -11.94
N LYS A 249 1.76 -10.59 -11.38
CA LYS A 249 1.02 -11.78 -11.84
C LYS A 249 -0.02 -11.46 -12.91
N GLY A 250 -0.16 -10.19 -13.31
CA GLY A 250 -1.21 -9.73 -14.22
C GLY A 250 -2.61 -9.88 -13.63
N GLY A 251 -2.73 -9.86 -12.30
CA GLY A 251 -3.98 -10.04 -11.57
C GLY A 251 -4.76 -8.74 -11.37
N ILE A 252 -4.08 -7.59 -11.42
CA ILE A 252 -4.70 -6.27 -11.31
C ILE A 252 -4.09 -5.28 -12.32
N PHE A 253 -4.95 -4.42 -12.87
CA PHE A 253 -4.62 -3.29 -13.73
C PHE A 253 -5.24 -2.05 -13.10
N VAL A 254 -4.45 -0.99 -12.92
CA VAL A 254 -4.85 0.19 -12.14
C VAL A 254 -4.78 1.42 -13.03
N SER A 255 -5.86 2.18 -13.09
CA SER A 255 -5.96 3.43 -13.84
C SER A 255 -6.93 4.40 -13.16
N ALA A 256 -6.74 5.70 -13.38
CA ALA A 256 -7.68 6.71 -12.93
C ALA A 256 -8.88 6.80 -13.90
N LEU A 257 -9.95 7.43 -13.43
CA LEU A 257 -11.02 7.99 -14.27
C LEU A 257 -11.09 9.49 -13.98
N THR A 258 -11.45 10.29 -14.97
CA THR A 258 -11.80 11.71 -14.74
C THR A 258 -13.19 11.83 -14.11
N ASP A 259 -13.49 12.99 -13.53
CA ASP A 259 -14.82 13.26 -12.95
C ASP A 259 -15.92 13.13 -14.01
N GLU A 260 -15.67 13.57 -15.25
CA GLU A 260 -16.61 13.45 -16.37
C GLU A 260 -16.84 11.98 -16.76
N GLU A 261 -15.78 11.15 -16.75
CA GLU A 261 -15.92 9.72 -17.03
C GLU A 261 -16.70 9.00 -15.92
N ILE A 262 -16.44 9.34 -14.65
CA ILE A 262 -17.20 8.81 -13.51
C ILE A 262 -18.68 9.19 -13.64
N GLU A 263 -18.99 10.45 -13.96
CA GLU A 263 -20.36 10.91 -14.16
C GLU A 263 -21.03 10.20 -15.35
N ALA A 264 -20.30 10.03 -16.46
CA ALA A 264 -20.82 9.39 -17.67
C ALA A 264 -21.11 7.90 -17.49
N ILE A 265 -20.30 7.18 -16.71
CA ILE A 265 -20.55 5.78 -16.34
C ILE A 265 -21.73 5.70 -15.34
N GLY A 266 -21.76 6.63 -14.39
CA GLY A 266 -22.77 6.67 -13.33
C GLY A 266 -22.61 5.55 -12.29
N ASN A 267 -23.46 5.57 -11.27
CA ASN A 267 -23.49 4.58 -10.18
C ASN A 267 -22.17 4.41 -9.42
N SER A 268 -21.35 5.47 -9.33
CA SER A 268 -20.12 5.52 -8.52
C SER A 268 -19.17 4.35 -8.82
N PRO A 269 -18.58 4.27 -10.03
CA PRO A 269 -17.80 3.12 -10.47
C PRO A 269 -16.66 2.79 -9.50
N ALA A 270 -16.50 1.49 -9.22
CA ALA A 270 -15.53 0.92 -8.28
C ALA A 270 -14.63 -0.14 -8.91
N GLY A 271 -14.68 -0.28 -10.24
CA GLY A 271 -13.82 -1.18 -10.99
C GLY A 271 -14.60 -2.27 -11.71
N ILE A 272 -13.85 -3.00 -12.53
CA ILE A 272 -14.35 -4.14 -13.30
C ILE A 272 -13.61 -5.39 -12.85
N PHE A 273 -14.36 -6.44 -12.57
CA PHE A 273 -13.85 -7.73 -12.11
C PHE A 273 -14.13 -8.77 -13.20
N VAL A 274 -13.08 -9.26 -13.85
CA VAL A 274 -13.20 -10.31 -14.86
C VAL A 274 -13.15 -11.67 -14.19
N VAL A 275 -14.27 -12.38 -14.19
CA VAL A 275 -14.40 -13.76 -13.73
C VAL A 275 -14.08 -14.70 -14.88
N THR A 276 -12.97 -15.43 -14.77
CA THR A 276 -12.62 -16.49 -15.73
C THR A 276 -12.94 -17.85 -15.12
N ASP A 277 -13.85 -18.60 -15.73
CA ASP A 277 -14.13 -20.00 -15.38
C ASP A 277 -13.53 -20.92 -16.45
N LYS A 278 -12.43 -21.59 -16.11
CA LYS A 278 -11.74 -22.51 -17.02
C LYS A 278 -12.52 -23.80 -17.27
N ASN A 279 -13.38 -24.20 -16.35
CA ASN A 279 -14.18 -25.42 -16.48
C ASN A 279 -15.32 -25.21 -17.46
N ALA A 280 -15.99 -24.05 -17.36
CA ALA A 280 -17.04 -23.64 -18.29
C ALA A 280 -16.49 -23.05 -19.60
N GLY A 281 -15.23 -22.61 -19.61
CA GLY A 281 -14.63 -21.93 -20.77
C GLY A 281 -15.18 -20.52 -20.99
N THR A 282 -15.63 -19.85 -19.93
CA THR A 282 -16.31 -18.55 -20.00
C THR A 282 -15.51 -17.45 -19.32
N MET A 283 -15.66 -16.21 -19.80
CA MET A 283 -15.17 -15.02 -19.12
C MET A 283 -16.27 -13.96 -19.06
N LYS A 284 -16.49 -13.40 -17.87
CA LYS A 284 -17.47 -12.34 -17.62
C LYS A 284 -16.78 -11.14 -17.00
N ALA A 285 -16.96 -9.96 -17.58
CA ALA A 285 -16.60 -8.69 -16.96
C ALA A 285 -17.78 -8.21 -16.10
N VAL A 286 -17.56 -8.06 -14.81
CA VAL A 286 -18.53 -7.56 -13.83
C VAL A 286 -18.11 -6.15 -13.41
N ALA A 287 -18.80 -5.13 -13.90
CA ALA A 287 -18.56 -3.74 -13.52
C ALA A 287 -19.37 -3.44 -12.26
N LEU A 288 -18.69 -2.99 -11.20
CA LEU A 288 -19.33 -2.66 -9.92
C LEU A 288 -19.19 -1.17 -9.61
N GLY A 289 -20.17 -0.67 -8.87
CA GLY A 289 -20.16 0.63 -8.22
C GLY A 289 -20.09 0.47 -6.70
N PHE A 290 -19.53 1.48 -6.02
CA PHE A 290 -19.51 1.59 -4.56
C PHE A 290 -19.84 3.02 -4.14
N ASP A 291 -20.90 3.20 -3.36
CA ASP A 291 -21.38 4.53 -3.01
C ASP A 291 -20.96 4.96 -1.60
N PHE A 292 -19.97 5.86 -1.53
CA PHE A 292 -19.53 6.46 -0.27
C PHE A 292 -20.57 7.42 0.34
N ASP A 293 -21.51 7.95 -0.43
CA ASP A 293 -22.57 8.81 0.12
C ASP A 293 -23.55 8.01 0.98
N VAL A 294 -23.82 6.75 0.62
CA VAL A 294 -24.58 5.81 1.47
C VAL A 294 -23.87 5.62 2.80
N VAL A 295 -22.55 5.38 2.77
CA VAL A 295 -21.73 5.23 3.99
C VAL A 295 -21.76 6.51 4.83
N ASN A 296 -21.49 7.66 4.21
CA ASN A 296 -21.45 8.96 4.89
C ASN A 296 -22.79 9.34 5.52
N ALA A 297 -23.91 8.96 4.89
CA ALA A 297 -25.24 9.20 5.41
C ALA A 297 -25.60 8.33 6.62
N LYS A 298 -25.01 7.12 6.73
CA LYS A 298 -25.42 6.10 7.72
C LYS A 298 -24.41 5.82 8.82
N CYS A 299 -23.14 6.16 8.63
CA CYS A 299 -22.09 5.88 9.61
C CYS A 299 -22.21 6.69 10.90
N GLY A 300 -23.08 7.71 10.94
CA GLY A 300 -23.32 8.55 12.12
C GLY A 300 -22.31 9.69 12.28
N ALA A 301 -21.42 9.91 11.31
CA ALA A 301 -20.55 11.07 11.26
C ALA A 301 -21.35 12.37 11.08
N LYS A 302 -20.88 13.46 11.70
CA LYS A 302 -21.47 14.79 11.57
C LYS A 302 -20.69 15.62 10.56
N LYS A 303 -21.36 16.62 10.00
CA LYS A 303 -20.77 17.53 9.01
C LYS A 303 -19.52 18.27 9.51
N ASP A 304 -19.46 18.58 10.81
CA ASP A 304 -18.34 19.27 11.46
C ASP A 304 -17.36 18.34 12.19
N ASP A 305 -17.52 17.02 12.06
CA ASP A 305 -16.58 16.07 12.64
C ASP A 305 -15.23 16.12 11.88
N PRO A 306 -14.08 16.06 12.59
CA PRO A 306 -12.79 15.92 11.95
C PRO A 306 -12.68 14.62 11.15
N ALA A 307 -11.82 14.62 10.14
CA ALA A 307 -11.64 13.49 9.22
C ALA A 307 -11.37 12.15 9.93
N TRP A 308 -10.62 12.12 11.04
CA TRP A 308 -10.35 10.89 11.79
C TRP A 308 -11.59 10.30 12.46
N ILE A 309 -12.57 11.13 12.85
CA ILE A 309 -13.86 10.66 13.38
C ILE A 309 -14.69 10.10 12.23
N SER A 310 -14.90 10.90 11.18
CA SER A 310 -15.79 10.51 10.09
C SER A 310 -15.32 9.24 9.38
N LYS A 311 -14.01 9.12 9.15
CA LYS A 311 -13.41 7.92 8.55
C LYS A 311 -13.54 6.70 9.46
N TYR A 312 -13.24 6.83 10.76
CA TYR A 312 -13.35 5.69 11.67
C TYR A 312 -14.79 5.23 11.89
N LEU A 313 -15.76 6.16 11.93
CA LEU A 313 -17.17 5.81 11.97
C LEU A 313 -17.63 5.09 10.69
N ALA A 314 -17.18 5.55 9.52
CA ALA A 314 -17.42 4.87 8.25
C ALA A 314 -16.83 3.45 8.25
N ASP A 315 -15.61 3.28 8.76
CA ASP A 315 -15.00 1.95 8.91
C ASP A 315 -15.78 1.05 9.85
N LEU A 316 -16.22 1.54 11.01
CA LEU A 316 -17.07 0.76 11.92
C LEU A 316 -18.39 0.33 11.27
N TRP A 317 -18.99 1.19 10.45
CA TRP A 317 -20.21 0.87 9.72
C TRP A 317 -19.95 -0.20 8.65
N LEU A 318 -18.84 -0.09 7.92
CA LEU A 318 -18.44 -1.06 6.89
C LEU A 318 -17.89 -2.38 7.46
N MET A 319 -17.46 -2.43 8.72
CA MET A 319 -17.09 -3.68 9.38
C MET A 319 -18.29 -4.55 9.72
N ASP A 320 -19.46 -3.96 9.90
CA ASP A 320 -20.68 -4.71 10.22
C ASP A 320 -21.30 -5.28 8.94
N ARG A 321 -21.18 -6.61 8.78
CA ARG A 321 -21.73 -7.36 7.64
C ARG A 321 -23.22 -7.12 7.44
N GLY A 322 -23.96 -6.81 8.51
CA GLY A 322 -25.38 -6.49 8.44
C GLY A 322 -25.70 -5.23 7.63
N ASN A 323 -24.71 -4.37 7.39
CA ASN A 323 -24.86 -3.14 6.60
C ASN A 323 -24.56 -3.34 5.11
N TRP A 324 -23.99 -4.46 4.67
CA TRP A 324 -23.50 -4.58 3.29
C TRP A 324 -24.61 -4.78 2.26
N ASP A 325 -25.79 -5.19 2.71
CA ASP A 325 -26.98 -5.34 1.86
C ASP A 325 -27.78 -4.03 1.77
N GLU A 326 -27.23 -2.92 2.28
CA GLU A 326 -27.83 -1.60 2.17
C GLU A 326 -28.01 -1.18 0.70
N GLU A 327 -29.21 -0.71 0.37
CA GLU A 327 -29.56 -0.34 -1.00
C GLU A 327 -28.62 0.75 -1.53
N GLY A 328 -28.03 0.49 -2.70
CA GLY A 328 -27.11 1.41 -3.38
C GLY A 328 -25.66 1.35 -2.89
N LEU A 329 -25.33 0.65 -1.79
CA LEU A 329 -23.97 0.57 -1.29
C LEU A 329 -23.01 -0.09 -2.31
N VAL A 330 -23.39 -1.26 -2.82
CA VAL A 330 -22.73 -1.93 -3.95
C VAL A 330 -23.74 -2.08 -5.06
N THR A 331 -23.39 -1.60 -6.25
CA THR A 331 -24.27 -1.66 -7.43
C THR A 331 -23.61 -2.49 -8.52
N GLU A 332 -24.31 -3.49 -9.06
CA GLU A 332 -23.91 -4.13 -10.31
C GLU A 332 -24.24 -3.18 -11.49
N ILE A 333 -23.22 -2.55 -12.06
CA ILE A 333 -23.38 -1.61 -13.18
C ILE A 333 -23.67 -2.40 -14.46
N ALA A 334 -22.89 -3.45 -14.72
CA ALA A 334 -23.05 -4.32 -15.88
C ALA A 334 -22.36 -5.67 -15.69
N VAL A 335 -22.89 -6.69 -16.36
CA VAL A 335 -22.25 -8.00 -16.53
C VAL A 335 -22.20 -8.33 -18.01
N ILE A 336 -21.00 -8.47 -18.55
CA ILE A 336 -20.76 -8.63 -19.99
C ILE A 336 -19.93 -9.90 -20.21
N ASP A 337 -20.43 -10.80 -21.06
CA ASP A 337 -19.62 -11.91 -21.56
C ASP A 337 -18.53 -11.37 -22.50
N ILE A 338 -17.27 -11.70 -22.22
CA ILE A 338 -16.12 -11.23 -22.99
C ILE A 338 -15.28 -12.40 -23.49
N ASP A 339 -14.51 -12.16 -24.55
CA ASP A 339 -13.53 -13.11 -25.05
C ASP A 339 -12.09 -12.73 -24.68
N LYS A 340 -11.13 -13.52 -25.16
CA LYS A 340 -9.71 -13.32 -24.87
C LYS A 340 -9.15 -12.07 -25.53
N ASP A 341 -9.71 -11.65 -26.66
CA ASP A 341 -9.24 -10.50 -27.40
C ASP A 341 -9.71 -9.22 -26.70
N THR A 342 -10.97 -9.18 -26.24
CA THR A 342 -11.50 -8.10 -25.37
C THR A 342 -10.68 -7.98 -24.09
N LEU A 343 -10.44 -9.09 -23.38
CA LEU A 343 -9.60 -9.06 -22.18
C LEU A 343 -8.18 -8.56 -22.50
N GLY A 344 -7.61 -9.00 -23.63
CA GLY A 344 -6.31 -8.54 -24.09
C GLY A 344 -6.25 -7.05 -24.38
N GLU A 345 -7.33 -6.46 -24.89
CA GLU A 345 -7.48 -5.04 -25.14
C GLU A 345 -7.63 -4.22 -23.86
N MET A 346 -8.44 -4.68 -22.91
CA MET A 346 -8.57 -4.04 -21.58
C MET A 346 -7.23 -3.96 -20.85
N LYS A 347 -6.34 -4.95 -21.04
CA LYS A 347 -5.02 -5.01 -20.40
C LYS A 347 -3.97 -4.05 -20.99
N ARG A 348 -4.23 -3.43 -22.14
CA ARG A 348 -3.24 -2.57 -22.80
C ARG A 348 -3.10 -1.26 -22.03
N ALA A 349 -1.86 -0.80 -21.88
CA ALA A 349 -1.61 0.54 -21.35
C ALA A 349 -2.28 1.61 -22.23
N GLY A 350 -2.92 2.60 -21.61
CA GLY A 350 -3.68 3.64 -22.30
C GLY A 350 -5.09 3.24 -22.73
N SER A 351 -5.52 2.00 -22.46
CA SER A 351 -6.89 1.55 -22.71
C SER A 351 -7.79 1.89 -21.52
N ASN A 352 -8.95 2.51 -21.77
CA ASN A 352 -10.00 2.63 -20.75
C ASN A 352 -10.89 1.38 -20.80
N PRO A 353 -10.89 0.52 -19.76
CA PRO A 353 -11.64 -0.73 -19.79
C PRO A 353 -13.17 -0.51 -19.85
N TYR A 354 -13.70 0.64 -19.43
CA TYR A 354 -15.12 0.94 -19.59
C TYR A 354 -15.49 1.26 -21.04
N GLU A 355 -14.60 1.93 -21.79
CA GLU A 355 -14.81 2.17 -23.23
C GLU A 355 -14.77 0.87 -24.02
N VAL A 356 -13.80 0.00 -23.73
CA VAL A 356 -13.68 -1.33 -24.37
C VAL A 356 -14.94 -2.17 -24.16
N LEU A 357 -15.58 -2.04 -23.00
CA LEU A 357 -16.84 -2.71 -22.68
C LEU A 357 -18.08 -1.98 -23.19
N GLY A 358 -17.94 -0.80 -23.80
CA GLY A 358 -19.07 0.02 -24.27
C GLY A 358 -19.89 0.66 -23.15
N LEU A 359 -19.31 0.78 -21.95
CA LEU A 359 -19.92 1.43 -20.77
C LEU A 359 -19.60 2.93 -20.69
N LEU A 360 -18.63 3.40 -21.49
CA LEU A 360 -18.26 4.79 -21.63
C LEU A 360 -18.18 5.15 -23.13
N ASN A 361 -18.82 6.24 -23.52
CA ASN A 361 -18.80 6.71 -24.91
C ASN A 361 -17.67 7.73 -25.12
N SER A 362 -16.61 7.33 -25.81
CA SER A 362 -15.47 8.20 -26.19
C SER A 362 -15.85 9.42 -27.02
N ASN A 363 -17.04 9.41 -27.65
CA ASN A 363 -17.49 10.46 -28.56
C ASN A 363 -18.15 11.68 -27.86
N GLY A 364 -18.19 11.71 -26.53
CA GLY A 364 -18.82 12.79 -25.76
C GLY A 364 -17.91 13.97 -25.42
N ASN A 365 -16.59 13.82 -25.51
CA ASN A 365 -15.63 14.81 -25.01
C ASN A 365 -14.44 15.04 -25.95
N VAL A 366 -14.69 15.07 -27.26
CA VAL A 366 -13.82 15.85 -28.13
C VAL A 366 -14.27 17.30 -27.98
N ASN A 367 -13.70 18.03 -27.02
CA ASN A 367 -13.58 19.47 -27.24
C ASN A 367 -13.01 19.61 -28.66
N PRO A 368 -13.64 20.38 -29.56
CA PRO A 368 -13.07 20.56 -30.89
C PRO A 368 -11.62 21.01 -30.66
N PRO A 369 -10.62 20.35 -31.27
CA PRO A 369 -9.27 20.82 -31.15
C PRO A 369 -9.31 22.26 -31.65
N VAL A 370 -9.05 23.22 -30.76
CA VAL A 370 -8.54 24.51 -31.20
C VAL A 370 -7.31 24.12 -32.01
N GLU A 371 -7.32 24.35 -33.32
CA GLU A 371 -6.24 23.87 -34.19
C GLU A 371 -4.91 24.24 -33.53
N ASP A 372 -4.05 23.26 -33.23
CA ASP A 372 -2.90 23.40 -32.31
C ASP A 372 -1.93 24.55 -32.65
N LYS A 373 -1.99 24.99 -33.91
CA LYS A 373 -1.32 26.18 -34.41
C LYS A 373 -1.82 27.47 -33.74
N GLU A 374 -3.11 27.60 -33.50
CA GLU A 374 -3.75 28.75 -32.88
C GLU A 374 -3.35 28.88 -31.39
N LEU A 375 -3.17 27.77 -30.67
CA LEU A 375 -2.70 27.80 -29.29
C LEU A 375 -1.23 28.22 -29.20
N MET A 376 -0.36 27.66 -30.04
CA MET A 376 1.05 28.06 -30.08
C MET A 376 1.21 29.50 -30.57
N ASP A 377 0.45 29.91 -31.58
CA ASP A 377 0.41 31.29 -32.06
C ASP A 377 -0.04 32.24 -30.93
N GLN A 378 -0.99 31.85 -30.07
CA GLN A 378 -1.37 32.63 -28.87
C GLN A 378 -0.23 32.71 -27.84
N VAL A 379 0.47 31.62 -27.57
CA VAL A 379 1.61 31.59 -26.64
C VAL A 379 2.74 32.50 -27.14
N PHE A 380 3.10 32.40 -28.42
CA PHE A 380 4.11 33.25 -29.03
C PHE A 380 3.66 34.71 -29.11
N SER A 381 2.40 34.98 -29.46
CA SER A 381 1.87 36.35 -29.49
C SER A 381 1.86 37.00 -28.10
N ALA A 382 1.53 36.25 -27.04
CA ALA A 382 1.59 36.74 -25.67
C ALA A 382 3.03 37.06 -25.24
N ALA A 383 3.98 36.20 -25.59
CA ALA A 383 5.39 36.42 -25.29
C ALA A 383 5.97 37.62 -26.08
N GLU A 384 5.60 37.78 -27.35
CA GLU A 384 6.02 38.92 -28.18
C GLU A 384 5.44 40.25 -27.72
N ALA A 385 4.23 40.25 -27.15
CA ALA A 385 3.62 41.45 -26.58
C ALA A 385 4.40 41.99 -25.36
N GLU A 386 4.97 41.09 -24.56
CA GLU A 386 5.74 41.42 -23.35
C GLU A 386 7.22 41.70 -23.65
N LEU A 387 7.83 40.94 -24.56
CA LEU A 387 9.29 40.89 -24.77
C LEU A 387 9.73 41.54 -26.09
N GLY A 388 8.79 41.93 -26.96
CA GLY A 388 9.06 42.35 -28.33
C GLY A 388 9.31 41.16 -29.27
N THR A 389 9.63 41.45 -30.54
CA THR A 389 9.81 40.42 -31.58
C THR A 389 10.84 39.37 -31.15
N LEU A 390 10.41 38.10 -31.10
CA LEU A 390 11.28 37.00 -30.71
C LEU A 390 12.14 36.58 -31.91
N GLY A 391 13.46 36.59 -31.74
CA GLY A 391 14.43 36.22 -32.78
C GLY A 391 15.33 35.05 -32.33
N PRO A 392 15.83 34.23 -33.26
CA PRO A 392 16.61 33.02 -32.95
C PRO A 392 17.94 33.31 -32.24
N GLU A 393 18.47 34.53 -32.38
CA GLU A 393 19.77 34.93 -31.83
C GLU A 393 19.68 35.37 -30.35
N ASN A 394 18.48 35.74 -29.86
CA ASN A 394 18.29 36.40 -28.56
C ASN A 394 17.16 35.78 -27.70
N THR A 395 16.56 34.67 -28.12
CA THR A 395 15.43 34.05 -27.44
C THR A 395 15.79 32.62 -27.03
N PHE A 396 15.69 32.32 -25.74
CA PHE A 396 15.82 30.97 -25.20
C PHE A 396 14.48 30.54 -24.61
N ILE A 397 13.88 29.49 -25.18
CA ILE A 397 12.58 28.96 -24.73
C ILE A 397 12.84 27.73 -23.88
N MET A 398 12.40 27.79 -22.62
CA MET A 398 12.43 26.65 -21.71
C MET A 398 11.00 26.18 -21.49
N THR A 399 10.73 24.93 -21.86
CA THR A 399 9.39 24.33 -21.83
C THR A 399 9.51 22.88 -21.36
N ASP A 400 8.45 22.37 -20.75
CA ASP A 400 8.30 20.95 -20.37
C ASP A 400 7.65 20.11 -21.47
N ILE A 401 7.50 20.65 -22.69
CA ILE A 401 7.14 19.88 -23.89
C ILE A 401 8.11 18.68 -24.01
N GLY A 402 7.58 17.47 -23.89
CA GLY A 402 8.26 16.18 -23.79
C GLY A 402 8.15 15.47 -22.43
N SER A 403 7.58 16.10 -21.38
CA SER A 403 7.38 15.48 -20.05
C SER A 403 5.95 14.97 -19.78
N PRO A 404 4.88 15.64 -20.23
CA PRO A 404 3.53 15.05 -20.27
C PRO A 404 3.41 14.00 -21.38
N ALA A 405 2.71 12.89 -21.12
CA ALA A 405 2.63 11.71 -22.00
C ALA A 405 2.14 11.95 -23.45
N GLU A 406 1.61 13.14 -23.77
CA GLU A 406 1.13 13.50 -25.12
C GLU A 406 1.91 14.65 -25.79
N SER A 407 2.97 15.16 -25.16
CA SER A 407 3.70 16.33 -25.69
C SER A 407 4.75 16.00 -26.76
N ASP A 408 4.99 14.72 -27.04
CA ASP A 408 5.96 14.24 -28.04
C ASP A 408 5.59 14.62 -29.49
N PHE A 409 4.33 14.96 -29.77
CA PHE A 409 3.88 15.36 -31.10
C PHE A 409 4.41 16.74 -31.53
N PHE A 410 4.69 17.64 -30.57
CA PHE A 410 5.24 18.98 -30.84
C PHE A 410 6.71 18.95 -31.29
N LEU A 411 7.44 17.86 -31.05
CA LEU A 411 8.85 17.71 -31.41
C LEU A 411 9.07 17.39 -32.90
N ARG A 412 8.01 17.11 -33.68
CA ARG A 412 8.13 16.63 -35.06
C ARG A 412 7.86 17.68 -36.15
N ASN A 413 7.34 18.86 -35.80
CA ASN A 413 6.91 19.87 -36.78
C ASN A 413 7.38 21.32 -36.49
N SER A 414 8.36 21.52 -35.59
CA SER A 414 9.01 22.82 -35.38
C SER A 414 10.24 23.01 -36.27
#